data_AF-A0AA42L647-F1
#
_entry.id   AF-A0AA42L647-F1
#
_cell.length_a   1.000
_cell.length_b   1.000
_cell.length_c   1.000
_cell.angle_alpha   90.00
_cell.angle_beta   90.00
_cell.angle_gamma   90.00
#
_symmetry.space_group_name_H-M   'P 1'
#
loop_
_entity.id
_entity.type
_entity.pdbx_description
1 polymer ?
#
loop_
_entity_poly.entity_id
_entity_poly.type
_entity_poly.pdbx_seq_one_letter_code
_entity_poly.pdbx_strand_id
1 'polypeptide(L)'
;MAVALLFVLGVVVLAEALNKLERTAPCAKGLSARQRLLAWLKAIAWVLLAFAGGGALVGSIFGDAPPTVRELCLFGGFTVLIVRTRFKEG
;
A
#
# COMPACT_ATOMS: atom_id res chain seq x y z
N MET A 1 0.78 21.21 7.58
CA MET A 1 1.53 20.07 8.19
C MET A 1 0.82 18.74 7.95
N ALA A 2 -0.47 18.60 8.25
CA ALA A 2 -1.20 17.33 8.10
C ALA A 2 -1.27 16.80 6.65
N VAL A 3 -1.47 17.69 5.65
CA VAL A 3 -1.46 17.33 4.22
C VAL A 3 -0.10 16.76 3.80
N ALA A 4 0.99 17.45 4.14
CA ALA A 4 2.34 17.00 3.84
C ALA A 4 2.66 15.65 4.51
N LEU A 5 2.17 15.44 5.74
CA LEU A 5 2.30 14.15 6.41
C LEU A 5 1.54 13.04 5.68
N LEU A 6 0.26 13.25 5.34
CA LEU A 6 -0.52 12.25 4.59
C LEU A 6 0.12 11.94 3.24
N PHE A 7 0.65 12.96 2.55
CA PHE A 7 1.38 12.78 1.30
C PHE A 7 2.56 11.82 1.47
N VAL A 8 3.44 12.06 2.44
CA VAL A 8 4.62 11.21 2.69
C VAL A 8 4.20 9.78 3.07
N LEU A 9 3.22 9.63 3.97
CA LEU A 9 2.72 8.31 4.35
C LEU A 9 2.10 7.58 3.13
N GLY A 10 1.37 8.30 2.29
CA GLY A 10 0.80 7.81 1.03
C GLY A 10 1.87 7.33 0.06
N VAL A 11 2.99 8.07 -0.09
CA VAL A 11 4.13 7.67 -0.93
C VAL A 11 4.71 6.34 -0.45
N VAL A 12 4.96 6.20 0.85
CA VAL A 12 5.55 4.97 1.40
C VAL A 12 4.62 3.77 1.18
N VAL A 13 3.33 3.92 1.47
CA VAL A 13 2.33 2.87 1.29
C VAL A 13 2.19 2.49 -0.19
N LEU A 14 2.12 3.48 -1.09
CA LEU A 14 2.03 3.24 -2.53
C LEU A 14 3.26 2.52 -3.06
N ALA A 15 4.46 3.01 -2.71
CA ALA A 15 5.71 2.43 -3.17
C ALA A 15 5.83 0.96 -2.74
N GLU A 16 5.49 0.66 -1.49
CA GLU A 16 5.51 -0.72 -1.01
C GLU A 16 4.47 -1.60 -1.71
N ALA A 17 3.24 -1.09 -1.88
CA ALA A 17 2.18 -1.82 -2.54
C ALA A 17 2.54 -2.18 -4.00
N LEU A 18 3.09 -1.23 -4.75
CA LEU A 18 3.56 -1.45 -6.12
C LEU A 18 4.72 -2.45 -6.17
N ASN A 19 5.72 -2.31 -5.29
CA ASN A 19 6.84 -3.25 -5.21
C ASN A 19 6.38 -4.69 -4.86
N LYS A 20 5.40 -4.85 -3.97
CA LYS A 20 4.86 -6.18 -3.64
C LYS A 20 3.94 -6.72 -4.75
N LEU A 21 3.22 -5.85 -5.45
CA LEU A 21 2.40 -6.22 -6.60
C LEU A 21 3.26 -6.76 -7.75
N GLU A 22 4.34 -6.05 -8.11
CA GLU A 22 5.30 -6.46 -9.13
C GLU A 22 5.87 -7.86 -8.85
N ARG A 23 6.19 -8.15 -7.58
CA ARG A 23 6.72 -9.46 -7.15
C ARG A 23 5.67 -10.57 -7.09
N THR A 24 4.38 -10.26 -7.28
CA THR A 24 3.30 -11.25 -7.19
C THR A 24 3.02 -11.84 -8.58
N ALA A 25 3.23 -13.14 -8.74
CA ALA A 25 3.05 -13.85 -10.00
C ALA A 25 1.89 -14.88 -9.92
N PRO A 26 0.62 -14.45 -9.93
CA PRO A 26 -0.52 -15.35 -9.76
C PRO A 26 -0.72 -16.31 -10.95
N CYS A 27 -0.20 -15.94 -12.12
CA CYS A 27 -0.24 -16.73 -13.34
C CYS A 27 0.97 -17.67 -13.51
N ALA A 28 1.83 -17.81 -12.51
CA ALA A 28 2.98 -18.71 -12.59
C ALA A 28 2.54 -20.17 -12.86
N LYS A 29 3.33 -20.87 -13.66
CA LYS A 29 3.16 -22.30 -13.93
C LYS A 29 3.55 -23.11 -12.69
N GLY A 30 2.94 -24.28 -12.51
CA GLY A 30 3.26 -25.19 -11.40
C GLY A 30 2.61 -24.88 -10.04
N LEU A 31 1.75 -23.85 -9.95
CA LEU A 31 0.96 -23.59 -8.74
C LEU A 31 -0.25 -24.53 -8.64
N SER A 32 -0.44 -25.13 -7.46
CA SER A 32 -1.70 -25.79 -7.10
C SER A 32 -2.87 -24.79 -7.07
N ALA A 33 -4.11 -25.29 -7.13
CA ALA A 33 -5.31 -24.44 -7.11
C ALA A 33 -5.35 -23.51 -5.87
N ARG A 34 -5.03 -24.04 -4.69
CA ARG A 34 -4.96 -23.26 -3.45
C ARG A 34 -3.88 -22.17 -3.50
N GLN A 35 -2.68 -22.50 -4.00
CA GLN A 35 -1.60 -21.51 -4.11
C GLN A 35 -1.95 -20.40 -5.12
N ARG A 36 -2.59 -20.76 -6.23
CA ARG A 36 -3.06 -19.79 -7.24
C ARG A 36 -4.10 -18.84 -6.65
N LEU A 37 -5.07 -19.37 -5.90
CA LEU A 37 -6.06 -18.55 -5.20
C LEU A 37 -5.39 -17.56 -4.23
N LEU A 38 -4.45 -18.05 -3.41
CA LEU A 38 -3.71 -17.19 -2.47
C LEU A 38 -2.88 -16.11 -3.19
N ALA A 39 -2.27 -16.45 -4.33
CA ALA A 39 -1.51 -15.48 -5.12
C ALA A 39 -2.41 -14.39 -5.72
N TRP A 40 -3.61 -14.74 -6.19
CA TRP A 40 -4.59 -13.76 -6.67
C TRP A 40 -5.13 -12.88 -5.54
N LEU A 41 -5.50 -13.46 -4.40
CA LEU A 41 -5.95 -12.69 -3.24
C LEU A 41 -4.89 -11.69 -2.79
N LYS A 42 -3.62 -12.11 -2.79
CA LYS A 42 -2.48 -11.23 -2.50
C LYS A 42 -2.35 -10.11 -3.53
N ALA A 43 -2.42 -10.43 -4.83
CA ALA A 43 -2.35 -9.42 -5.89
C ALA A 43 -3.46 -8.38 -5.76
N ILE A 44 -4.71 -8.83 -5.54
CA ILE A 44 -5.86 -7.94 -5.32
C ILE A 44 -5.65 -7.05 -4.10
N ALA A 45 -5.17 -7.61 -2.98
CA ALA A 45 -4.87 -6.83 -1.78
C ALA A 45 -3.82 -5.74 -2.04
N TRP A 46 -2.74 -6.05 -2.78
CA TRP A 46 -1.74 -5.04 -3.14
C TRP A 46 -2.27 -3.98 -4.11
N VAL A 47 -3.13 -4.37 -5.06
CA VAL A 47 -3.80 -3.41 -5.96
C VAL A 47 -4.68 -2.45 -5.16
N LEU A 48 -5.51 -2.95 -4.25
CA LEU A 48 -6.35 -2.10 -3.39
C LEU A 48 -5.53 -1.17 -2.51
N LEU A 49 -4.41 -1.65 -1.96
CA LEU A 49 -3.51 -0.82 -1.16
C LEU A 49 -2.81 0.25 -2.02
N ALA A 50 -2.45 -0.07 -3.27
CA ALA A 50 -1.90 0.90 -4.21
C ALA A 50 -2.94 1.96 -4.57
N PHE A 51 -4.22 1.58 -4.79
CA PHE A 51 -5.29 2.56 -4.99
C PHE A 51 -5.48 3.47 -3.79
N ALA A 52 -5.42 2.93 -2.56
CA ALA A 52 -5.47 3.76 -1.35
C ALA A 52 -4.30 4.75 -1.30
N GLY A 53 -3.06 4.28 -1.50
CA GLY A 53 -1.87 5.13 -1.56
C GLY A 53 -1.94 6.20 -2.63
N GLY A 54 -2.33 5.84 -3.86
CA GLY A 54 -2.54 6.78 -4.96
C GLY A 54 -3.63 7.81 -4.64
N GLY A 55 -4.74 7.39 -4.05
CA GLY A 55 -5.81 8.28 -3.58
C GLY A 55 -5.33 9.29 -2.54
N ALA A 56 -4.49 8.87 -1.59
CA ALA A 56 -3.88 9.78 -0.61
C ALA A 56 -2.97 10.82 -1.27
N LEU A 57 -2.23 10.47 -2.33
CA LEU A 57 -1.41 11.41 -3.09
C LEU A 57 -2.26 12.41 -3.87
N VAL A 58 -3.24 11.92 -4.63
CA VAL A 58 -4.15 12.75 -5.42
C VAL A 58 -4.91 13.71 -4.50
N GLY A 59 -5.48 13.20 -3.39
CA GLY A 59 -6.17 14.03 -2.41
C GLY A 59 -5.26 15.06 -1.73
N SER A 60 -3.98 14.74 -1.50
CA SER A 60 -3.04 15.70 -0.91
C SER A 60 -2.60 16.81 -1.88
N ILE A 61 -2.64 16.57 -3.20
CA ILE A 61 -2.25 17.55 -4.23
C ILE A 61 -3.45 18.39 -4.69
N PHE A 62 -4.59 17.73 -4.90
CA PHE A 62 -5.76 18.31 -5.56
C PHE A 62 -6.98 18.45 -4.65
N GLY A 63 -6.93 17.94 -3.42
CA GLY A 63 -8.06 17.99 -2.49
C GLY A 63 -8.13 19.30 -1.72
N ASP A 64 -9.35 19.83 -1.59
CA ASP A 64 -9.63 21.06 -0.83
C ASP A 64 -9.86 20.80 0.67
N ALA A 65 -10.10 19.54 1.04
CA ALA A 65 -10.37 19.14 2.42
C ALA A 65 -9.08 18.69 3.13
N PRO A 66 -8.85 19.13 4.39
CA PRO A 66 -7.73 18.65 5.17
C PRO A 66 -7.92 17.16 5.53
N PRO A 67 -6.83 16.39 5.65
CA PRO A 67 -6.91 14.98 5.98
C PRO A 67 -7.40 14.78 7.41
N THR A 68 -8.25 13.77 7.58
CA THR A 68 -8.81 13.41 8.87
C THR A 68 -7.79 12.67 9.75
N VAL A 69 -7.98 12.71 11.07
CA VAL A 69 -7.16 11.91 12.01
C VAL A 69 -7.24 10.41 11.69
N ARG A 70 -8.41 9.93 11.23
CA ARG A 70 -8.61 8.54 10.81
C ARG A 70 -7.65 8.18 9.67
N GLU A 71 -7.56 9.00 8.63
CA GLU A 71 -6.68 8.76 7.49
C GLU A 71 -5.22 8.77 7.90
N LEU A 72 -4.83 9.75 8.71
CA LEU A 72 -3.46 9.84 9.26
C LEU A 72 -3.09 8.59 10.07
N CYS A 73 -3.99 8.11 10.94
CA CYS A 73 -3.78 6.89 11.71
C CYS A 73 -3.72 5.63 10.84
N LEU A 74 -4.59 5.51 9.82
CA LEU A 74 -4.59 4.37 8.90
C LEU A 74 -3.28 4.29 8.12
N PHE A 75 -2.90 5.37 7.44
CA PHE A 75 -1.68 5.44 6.65
C PHE A 75 -0.43 5.37 7.52
N GLY A 76 -0.45 6.01 8.70
CA GLY A 76 0.63 5.94 9.67
C GLY A 76 0.86 4.51 10.16
N GLY A 77 -0.21 3.79 10.51
CA GLY A 77 -0.14 2.40 10.94
C GLY A 77 0.46 1.48 9.87
N PHE A 78 -0.01 1.58 8.62
CA PHE A 78 0.58 0.82 7.51
C PHE A 78 2.04 1.17 7.29
N THR A 79 2.39 2.46 7.29
CA THR A 79 3.77 2.92 7.12
C THR A 79 4.70 2.34 8.18
N VAL A 80 4.29 2.36 9.45
CA VAL A 80 5.07 1.77 10.55
C VAL A 80 5.26 0.26 10.34
N LEU A 81 4.22 -0.47 9.95
CA LEU A 81 4.33 -1.90 9.65
C LEU A 81 5.28 -2.18 8.49
N ILE A 82 5.22 -1.37 7.42
CA ILE A 82 6.11 -1.48 6.25
C ILE A 82 7.56 -1.24 6.67
N VAL A 83 7.84 -0.12 7.33
CA VAL A 83 9.18 0.22 7.80
C VAL A 83 9.72 -0.87 8.73
N ARG A 84 8.91 -1.37 9.67
CA ARG A 84 9.26 -2.50 10.53
C ARG A 84 9.65 -3.74 9.73
N THR A 85 8.92 -4.07 8.67
CA THR A 85 9.28 -5.24 7.84
C THR A 85 10.61 -5.05 7.14
N ARG A 86 10.96 -3.82 6.71
CA ARG A 86 12.26 -3.54 6.10
C ARG A 86 13.43 -3.70 7.08
N PHE A 87 13.26 -3.26 8.32
CA PHE A 87 14.26 -3.52 9.38
C PHE A 87 14.43 -5.00 9.73
N LYS A 88 13.42 -5.83 9.49
CA LYS A 88 13.53 -7.29 9.70
C LYS A 88 14.23 -7.99 8.53
N GLU A 89 14.14 -7.42 7.33
CA GLU A 89 14.66 -8.02 6.08
C GLU A 89 16.11 -7.62 5.77
N GLY A 90 16.64 -6.54 6.37
CA GLY A 90 18.04 -6.09 6.26
C GLY A 90 18.85 -6.41 7.49
#